data_AF-A0A355PFY9-F1
#
_entry.id   AF-A0A355PFY9-F1
#
_cell.length_a   1.000
_cell.length_b   1.000
_cell.length_c   1.000
_cell.angle_alpha   90.00
_cell.angle_beta   90.00
_cell.angle_gamma   90.00
#
_symmetry.space_group_name_H-M   'P 1'
#
loop_
_entity.id
_entity.type
_entity.pdbx_description
1 polymer ?
#
loop_
_entity_poly.entity_id
_entity_poly.type
_entity_poly.pdbx_seq_one_letter_code
_entity_poly.pdbx_strand_id
1 'polypeptide(L)'
;HPERGNIPPGQFIPLAEDTGQIIPISEWVMETACRDAVVLNAESATPITMAINVSPMQFQRPGFLDSVKQVLARSGLPPALLELELTEGVLMDSAE
;
A
#
# COMPACT_ATOMS: atom_id res chain seq x y z
N HIS A 1 13.37 4.68 -13.27
CA HIS A 1 14.59 3.95 -13.66
C HIS A 1 15.59 4.95 -14.25
N PRO A 2 16.89 4.89 -13.91
CA PRO A 2 17.87 5.91 -14.33
C PRO A 2 17.93 6.12 -15.85
N GLU A 3 17.95 5.03 -16.63
CA GLU A 3 18.00 5.11 -18.10
C GLU A 3 16.62 5.05 -18.79
N ARG A 4 15.73 4.17 -18.32
CA ARG A 4 14.41 3.92 -18.92
C ARG A 4 13.31 4.91 -18.52
N GLY A 5 13.59 5.87 -17.63
CA GLY A 5 12.60 6.84 -17.16
C GLY A 5 11.51 6.22 -16.29
N ASN A 6 10.28 6.74 -16.42
CA ASN A 6 9.10 6.24 -15.71
C ASN A 6 8.64 4.91 -16.32
N ILE A 7 8.62 3.87 -15.49
CA ILE A 7 8.16 2.54 -15.89
C ILE A 7 6.75 2.34 -15.30
N PRO A 8 5.73 2.04 -16.10
CA PRO A 8 4.38 1.84 -15.60
C PRO A 8 4.30 0.56 -14.74
N PRO A 9 3.43 0.54 -13.71
CA PRO A 9 3.25 -0.63 -12.83
C PRO A 9 3.03 -1.95 -13.56
N GLY A 10 2.21 -1.95 -14.62
CA GLY A 10 1.92 -3.16 -15.41
C GLY A 10 3.14 -3.83 -16.05
N GLN A 11 4.30 -3.17 -16.14
CA GLN A 11 5.53 -3.77 -16.65
C GLN A 11 6.38 -4.47 -15.59
N PHE A 12 6.19 -4.20 -14.30
CA PHE A 12 7.02 -4.76 -13.24
C PHE A 12 6.24 -5.45 -12.11
N ILE A 13 4.97 -5.11 -11.90
CA ILE A 13 4.15 -5.69 -10.82
C ILE A 13 4.02 -7.21 -10.97
N PRO A 14 3.70 -7.79 -12.16
CA PRO A 14 3.60 -9.24 -12.30
C PRO A 14 4.90 -9.97 -11.90
N LEU A 15 6.05 -9.44 -12.35
CA LEU A 15 7.35 -9.99 -11.98
C LEU A 15 7.65 -9.83 -10.49
N ALA A 16 7.24 -8.71 -9.89
CA ALA A 16 7.41 -8.48 -8.46
C ALA A 16 6.56 -9.45 -7.63
N GLU A 17 5.36 -9.81 -8.09
CA GLU A 17 4.50 -10.82 -7.46
C GLU A 17 5.12 -12.21 -7.58
N ASP A 18 5.50 -12.62 -8.79
CA ASP A 18 6.13 -13.93 -9.05
C ASP A 18 7.43 -14.14 -8.26
N THR A 19 8.18 -13.07 -8.00
CA THR A 19 9.44 -13.11 -7.26
C THR A 19 9.30 -12.80 -5.76
N GLY A 20 8.09 -12.46 -5.29
CA GLY A 20 7.83 -12.03 -3.92
C GLY A 20 8.33 -10.62 -3.57
N GLN A 21 8.98 -9.92 -4.51
CA GLN A 21 9.44 -8.54 -4.34
C GLN A 21 8.30 -7.53 -4.21
N ILE A 22 7.07 -7.92 -4.54
CA ILE A 22 5.88 -7.10 -4.29
C ILE A 22 5.75 -6.75 -2.81
N ILE A 23 6.15 -7.63 -1.89
CA ILE A 23 5.98 -7.41 -0.46
C ILE A 23 6.82 -6.23 0.05
N PRO A 24 8.16 -6.20 -0.12
CA PRO A 24 8.94 -5.04 0.30
C PRO A 24 8.60 -3.75 -0.47
N ILE A 25 8.15 -3.86 -1.74
CA ILE A 25 7.65 -2.71 -2.49
C ILE A 25 6.40 -2.14 -1.82
N SER A 26 5.42 -2.98 -1.50
CA SER A 26 4.16 -2.56 -0.89
C SER A 26 4.34 -2.02 0.53
N GLU A 27 5.27 -2.59 1.32
CA GLU A 27 5.65 -2.04 2.63
C GLU A 27 6.19 -0.61 2.49
N TRP A 28 7.12 -0.39 1.55
CA TRP A 28 7.68 0.94 1.29
C TRP A 28 6.62 1.93 0.77
N VAL A 29 5.73 1.49 -0.12
CA VAL A 29 4.62 2.31 -0.64
C VAL A 29 3.71 2.72 0.51
N MET A 30 3.31 1.78 1.39
CA MET A 30 2.41 2.05 2.50
C MET A 30 3.00 3.07 3.48
N GLU A 31 4.27 2.91 3.85
CA GLU A 31 4.96 3.88 4.69
C GLU A 31 5.04 5.27 4.05
N THR A 32 5.36 5.34 2.76
CA THR A 32 5.54 6.60 2.04
C THR A 32 4.21 7.32 1.88
N ALA A 33 3.19 6.63 1.39
CA ALA A 33 1.85 7.18 1.22
C ALA A 33 1.24 7.66 2.54
N CYS A 34 1.44 6.93 3.64
CA CYS A 34 0.96 7.37 4.95
C CYS A 34 1.65 8.65 5.44
N ARG A 35 2.96 8.80 5.21
CA ARG A 35 3.68 10.04 5.55
C ARG A 35 3.22 11.20 4.67
N ASP A 36 3.11 10.97 3.37
CA ASP A 36 2.67 11.97 2.42
C ASP A 36 1.23 12.43 2.72
N ALA A 37 0.36 11.51 3.12
CA ALA A 37 -1.00 11.82 3.55
C ALA A 37 -1.04 12.78 4.76
N VAL A 38 -0.14 12.61 5.74
CA VAL A 38 -0.05 13.51 6.89
C VAL A 38 0.37 14.91 6.45
N VAL A 39 1.38 15.02 5.57
CA VAL A 39 1.83 16.31 5.03
C VAL A 39 0.71 16.99 4.24
N LEU A 40 0.03 16.25 3.36
CA LEU A 40 -1.09 16.77 2.58
C LEU A 40 -2.24 17.24 3.48
N ASN A 41 -2.59 16.47 4.51
CA ASN A 41 -3.65 16.84 5.45
C ASN A 41 -3.29 18.07 6.30
N ALA A 42 -2.01 18.31 6.59
CA ALA A 42 -1.59 19.50 7.33
C ALA A 42 -1.82 20.80 6.55
N GLU A 43 -1.79 20.74 5.22
CA GLU A 43 -1.98 21.89 4.32
C GLU A 43 -3.42 21.99 3.77
N SER A 44 -4.24 20.97 4.00
CA SER A 44 -5.58 20.86 3.42
C SER A 44 -6.66 21.44 4.34
N ALA A 45 -7.62 22.18 3.75
CA ALA A 45 -8.78 22.69 4.48
C ALA A 45 -9.79 21.60 4.86
N THR A 46 -9.75 20.45 4.17
CA THR A 46 -10.61 19.28 4.39
C THR A 46 -9.76 18.03 4.51
N PRO A 47 -10.12 17.08 5.39
CA PRO A 47 -9.38 15.82 5.51
C PRO A 47 -9.34 15.05 4.18
N ILE A 48 -8.17 14.57 3.80
CA ILE A 48 -7.93 13.75 2.61
C ILE A 48 -7.71 12.30 3.05
N THR A 49 -8.53 11.39 2.51
CA THR A 49 -8.34 9.95 2.63
C THR A 49 -7.27 9.47 1.64
N MET A 50 -6.32 8.69 2.11
CA MET A 50 -5.29 8.05 1.30
C MET A 50 -5.70 6.61 0.98
N ALA A 51 -5.99 6.33 -0.29
CA ALA A 51 -6.28 4.99 -0.78
C ALA A 51 -5.00 4.31 -1.27
N ILE A 52 -4.74 3.09 -0.81
CA ILE A 52 -3.54 2.32 -1.15
C ILE A 52 -3.96 0.95 -1.65
N ASN A 53 -3.49 0.58 -2.85
CA ASN A 53 -3.68 -0.75 -3.42
C ASN A 53 -2.81 -1.77 -2.68
N VAL A 54 -3.42 -2.87 -2.25
CA VAL A 54 -2.77 -3.97 -1.53
C VAL A 54 -2.79 -5.21 -2.41
N SER A 55 -1.62 -5.84 -2.60
CA SER A 55 -1.52 -7.11 -3.31
C SER A 55 -2.12 -8.25 -2.47
N PRO A 56 -2.84 -9.21 -3.06
CA PRO A 56 -3.34 -10.41 -2.36
C PRO A 56 -2.25 -11.10 -1.52
N MET A 57 -1.04 -11.22 -2.07
CA MET A 57 0.09 -11.87 -1.39
C MET A 57 0.49 -11.16 -0.10
N GLN A 58 0.41 -9.83 -0.09
CA GLN A 58 0.71 -9.02 1.09
C GLN A 58 -0.41 -9.17 2.13
N PHE A 59 -1.67 -9.12 1.70
CA PHE A 59 -2.84 -9.22 2.57
C PHE A 59 -2.91 -10.56 3.30
N GLN A 60 -2.60 -11.67 2.62
CA GLN A 60 -2.60 -13.02 3.18
C GLN A 60 -1.38 -13.31 4.08
N ARG A 61 -0.38 -12.42 4.11
CA ARG A 61 0.85 -12.66 4.88
C ARG A 61 0.59 -12.52 6.39
N PRO A 62 1.07 -13.48 7.21
CA PRO A 62 1.04 -13.32 8.66
C PRO A 62 1.72 -12.03 9.09
N GLY A 63 1.04 -11.27 9.95
CA GLY A 63 1.53 -9.97 10.45
C GLY A 63 1.18 -8.76 9.58
N PHE A 64 0.42 -8.92 8.48
CA PHE A 64 -0.05 -7.79 7.67
C PHE A 64 -0.71 -6.70 8.52
N LEU A 65 -1.70 -7.06 9.33
CA LEU A 65 -2.41 -6.10 10.19
C LEU A 65 -1.47 -5.39 11.18
N ASP A 66 -0.48 -6.11 11.73
CA ASP A 66 0.48 -5.51 12.65
C ASP A 66 1.42 -4.55 11.92
N SER A 67 1.79 -4.85 10.67
CA SER A 67 2.54 -3.93 9.82
C SER A 67 1.77 -2.64 9.55
N VAL A 68 0.46 -2.74 9.23
CA VAL A 68 -0.40 -1.56 9.02
C VAL A 68 -0.47 -0.71 10.28
N LYS A 69 -0.67 -1.33 11.45
CA LYS A 69 -0.68 -0.62 12.74
C LYS A 69 0.65 0.09 13.01
N GLN A 70 1.77 -0.57 12.73
CA GLN A 70 3.09 0.03 12.91
C GLN A 70 3.29 1.23 11.98
N VAL A 71 2.88 1.13 10.71
CA VAL A 71 2.97 2.26 9.78
C VAL A 71 2.12 3.44 10.26
N LEU A 72 0.86 3.21 10.62
CA LEU A 72 -0.02 4.26 11.15
C LEU A 72 0.55 4.92 12.42
N ALA A 73 1.11 4.11 13.33
CA ALA A 73 1.75 4.62 14.54
C ALA A 73 3.00 5.47 14.24
N ARG A 74 3.80 5.09 13.24
CA ARG A 74 5.02 5.80 12.84
C ARG A 74 4.75 7.06 12.03
N SER A 75 3.75 7.03 11.16
CA SER A 75 3.36 8.19 10.33
C SER A 75 2.55 9.21 11.12
N GLY A 76 1.74 8.77 12.09
CA GLY A 76 0.77 9.59 12.78
C GLY A 76 -0.51 9.82 11.98
N LEU A 77 -0.71 9.13 10.85
CA LEU A 77 -1.94 9.22 10.07
C LEU A 77 -3.11 8.65 10.90
N PRO A 78 -4.22 9.40 11.08
CA PRO A 78 -5.42 8.85 11.69
C PRO A 78 -5.91 7.64 10.88
N PRO A 79 -6.21 6.47 11.52
CA PRO A 79 -6.63 5.27 10.80
C PRO A 79 -7.86 5.47 9.90
N ALA A 80 -8.75 6.40 10.25
CA ALA A 80 -9.93 6.74 9.47
C ALA A 80 -9.63 7.44 8.13
N LEU A 81 -8.39 7.89 7.92
CA LEU A 81 -7.92 8.52 6.68
C LEU A 81 -7.08 7.58 5.83
N LEU A 82 -6.97 6.29 6.20
CA LEU A 82 -6.35 5.26 5.38
C LEU A 82 -7.43 4.34 4.82
N GLU A 83 -7.42 4.16 3.50
CA GLU A 83 -8.25 3.20 2.80
C GLU A 83 -7.34 2.17 2.12
N LEU A 84 -7.64 0.89 2.30
CA LEU A 84 -6.89 -0.21 1.69
C LEU A 84 -7.76 -0.84 0.61
N GLU A 85 -7.29 -0.76 -0.63
CA GLU A 85 -7.98 -1.29 -1.80
C GLU A 85 -7.45 -2.69 -2.13
N LEU A 86 -8.37 -3.63 -2.27
CA LEU A 86 -8.10 -5.00 -2.72
C LEU A 86 -8.84 -5.21 -4.05
N THR A 87 -8.22 -5.98 -4.95
CA THR A 87 -8.92 -6.43 -6.16
C THR A 87 -9.92 -7.54 -5.83
N GLU A 88 -10.99 -7.66 -6.62
CA GLU A 88 -12.05 -8.65 -6.40
C GLU A 88 -11.52 -10.11 -6.36
N GLY A 89 -10.46 -10.39 -7.13
CA GLY A 89 -9.83 -11.72 -7.15
C GLY A 89 -9.28 -12.17 -5.79
N VAL A 90 -8.89 -11.25 -4.91
CA VAL A 90 -8.37 -11.58 -3.57
C VAL A 90 -9.46 -12.18 -2.67
N LEU A 91 -10.69 -11.71 -2.82
CA LEU A 91 -11.82 -12.15 -1.99
C LEU A 91 -12.33 -13.53 -2.41
N MET A 92 -12.11 -13.93 -3.66
CA MET A 92 -12.58 -15.21 -4.20
C MET A 92 -11.70 -16.39 -3.77
N ASP A 93 -10.36 -16.21 -3.67
CA ASP A 93 -9.43 -17.27 -3.24
C ASP A 93 -9.56 -17.64 -1.74
N SER A 94 -10.22 -16.80 -0.94
CA SER A 94 -10.40 -17.01 0.50
C SER A 94 -11.77 -17.64 0.84
N ALA A 95 -12.60 -17.91 -0.17
CA ALA A 95 -13.99 -18.36 -0.01
C ALA A 95 -14.20 -19.89 -0.23
N GLU A 96 -13.12 -20.67 -0.38
CA GLU A 96 -13.15 -22.15 -0.35
C GLU A 96 -12.66 -22.73 0.99
#